data_AF-A0A934A621-F1
#
_entry.id   AF-A0A934A621-F1
#
_cell.length_a   1.000
_cell.length_b   1.000
_cell.length_c   1.000
_cell.angle_alpha   90.00
_cell.angle_beta   90.00
_cell.angle_gamma   90.00
#
_symmetry.space_group_name_H-M   'P 1'
#
loop_
_entity.id
_entity.type
_entity.pdbx_description
1 polymer ?
#
loop_
_entity_poly.entity_id
_entity_poly.type
_entity_poly.pdbx_seq_one_letter_code
_entity_poly.pdbx_strand_id
1 'polypeptide(L)'
;MKKFIASASFLLLLFSCVSAHAWLYYSKSEFRGRVIDAETKEPIEGAVIVVLYMKWEFGGPGGGSTVPMDAKETLSDKNGDFYFPSYETMIGPLSRERVAEFIFFKPGYKSVTYIEGKKIPDEIYLAIKKEMVGKDGEIKHTDRWDHLLTYKGPLGVVELQKAITREEKLRAIPSPPTDYTSKELPLFIKIINEEGNNLGLKGGYK
;
A
#
# COMPACT_ATOMS: atom_id res chain seq x y z
N MET A 1 -8.68 -57.31 -5.73
CA MET A 1 -9.28 -56.44 -4.68
C MET A 1 -8.24 -55.71 -3.82
N LYS A 2 -7.20 -56.37 -3.29
CA LYS A 2 -6.16 -55.70 -2.45
C LYS A 2 -5.40 -54.54 -3.16
N LYS A 3 -5.15 -54.64 -4.47
CA LYS A 3 -4.49 -53.57 -5.26
C LYS A 3 -5.36 -52.34 -5.52
N PHE A 4 -6.69 -52.50 -5.54
CA PHE A 4 -7.64 -51.38 -5.71
C PHE A 4 -7.80 -50.58 -4.40
N ILE A 5 -7.80 -51.27 -3.27
CA ILE A 5 -7.86 -50.66 -1.94
C ILE A 5 -6.58 -49.85 -1.65
N ALA A 6 -5.42 -50.38 -2.03
CA ALA A 6 -4.14 -49.65 -1.88
C ALA A 6 -4.07 -48.38 -2.74
N SER A 7 -4.68 -48.38 -3.93
CA SER A 7 -4.69 -47.21 -4.84
C SER A 7 -5.69 -46.12 -4.39
N ALA A 8 -6.84 -46.53 -3.83
CA ALA A 8 -7.80 -45.60 -3.24
C ALA A 8 -7.28 -44.93 -1.96
N SER A 9 -6.50 -45.65 -1.14
CA SER A 9 -5.86 -45.08 0.05
C SER A 9 -4.73 -44.09 -0.28
N PHE A 10 -4.04 -44.25 -1.42
CA PHE A 10 -3.02 -43.30 -1.86
C PHE A 10 -3.63 -41.99 -2.39
N LEU A 11 -4.79 -42.05 -3.06
CA LEU A 11 -5.51 -40.85 -3.50
C LEU A 11 -6.15 -40.07 -2.34
N LEU A 12 -6.62 -40.75 -1.29
CA LEU A 12 -7.20 -40.08 -0.13
C LEU A 12 -6.16 -39.32 0.72
N LEU A 13 -4.91 -39.79 0.75
CA LEU A 13 -3.79 -39.12 1.44
C LEU A 13 -3.35 -37.82 0.77
N LEU A 14 -3.63 -37.64 -0.54
CA LEU A 14 -3.36 -36.39 -1.26
C LEU A 14 -4.37 -35.27 -0.92
N PHE A 15 -5.55 -35.62 -0.39
CA PHE A 15 -6.58 -34.63 -0.01
C PHE A 15 -6.53 -34.21 1.46
N SER A 16 -5.82 -34.94 2.33
CA SER A 16 -5.73 -34.61 3.76
C SER A 16 -4.63 -33.60 4.12
N CYS A 17 -3.91 -33.05 3.15
CA CYS A 17 -2.85 -32.04 3.35
C CYS A 17 -3.24 -30.65 2.80
N VAL A 18 -4.54 -30.33 2.75
CA VAL A 18 -5.00 -28.98 2.41
C VAL A 18 -5.31 -28.20 3.69
N SER A 19 -4.33 -28.07 4.58
CA SER A 19 -4.17 -26.83 5.35
C SER A 19 -3.22 -25.90 4.58
N ALA A 20 -3.47 -25.78 3.28
CA ALA A 20 -2.76 -24.87 2.40
C ALA A 20 -3.23 -23.46 2.77
N HIS A 21 -2.41 -22.80 3.59
CA HIS A 21 -2.37 -21.35 3.69
C HIS A 21 -2.46 -20.81 2.26
N ALA A 22 -3.34 -19.84 2.00
CA ALA A 22 -3.66 -19.32 0.66
C ALA A 22 -2.42 -18.72 -0.04
N TRP A 23 -1.54 -19.59 -0.53
CA TRP A 23 -0.28 -19.35 -1.22
C TRP A 23 -0.45 -18.90 -2.67
N LEU A 24 -1.66 -19.00 -3.22
CA LEU A 24 -1.97 -18.69 -4.62
C LEU A 24 -2.82 -17.43 -4.78
N TYR A 25 -3.42 -16.93 -3.71
CA TYR A 25 -4.39 -15.86 -3.75
C TYR A 25 -3.92 -14.67 -2.92
N TYR A 26 -4.13 -13.48 -3.45
CA TYR A 26 -3.89 -12.22 -2.78
C TYR A 26 -5.19 -11.47 -2.68
N SER A 27 -5.50 -10.97 -1.48
CA SER A 27 -6.73 -10.22 -1.25
C SER A 27 -6.45 -9.09 -0.29
N LYS A 28 -6.79 -7.88 -0.72
CA LYS A 28 -6.82 -6.70 0.13
C LYS A 28 -8.22 -6.12 0.14
N SER A 29 -8.64 -5.67 1.32
CA SER A 29 -9.84 -4.88 1.46
C SER A 29 -9.73 -3.59 0.66
N GLU A 30 -10.85 -2.91 0.48
CA GLU A 30 -10.81 -1.53 0.02
C GLU A 30 -10.01 -0.63 0.98
N PHE A 31 -9.42 0.43 0.45
CA PHE A 31 -8.72 1.44 1.22
C PHE A 31 -9.39 2.80 1.07
N ARG A 32 -9.51 3.50 2.20
CA ARG A 32 -10.15 4.81 2.28
C ARG A 32 -9.35 5.70 3.20
N GLY A 33 -9.32 6.98 2.88
CA GLY A 33 -8.77 7.98 3.76
C GLY A 33 -9.01 9.39 3.27
N ARG A 34 -8.49 10.34 4.04
CA ARG A 34 -8.50 11.76 3.75
C ARG A 34 -7.10 12.33 3.91
N VAL A 35 -6.65 13.06 2.90
CA VAL A 35 -5.41 13.81 2.93
C VAL A 35 -5.71 15.23 3.39
N ILE A 36 -5.02 15.68 4.44
CA ILE A 36 -5.18 17.04 4.99
C ILE A 36 -3.82 17.72 5.14
N ASP A 37 -3.85 19.04 5.19
CA ASP A 37 -2.71 19.86 5.55
C ASP A 37 -2.44 19.74 7.06
N ALA A 38 -1.20 19.42 7.42
CA ALA A 38 -0.84 19.13 8.81
C ALA A 38 -1.01 20.34 9.75
N GLU A 39 -0.88 21.57 9.24
CA GLU A 39 -0.96 22.80 10.04
C GLU A 39 -2.39 23.33 10.11
N THR A 40 -3.02 23.51 8.95
CA THR A 40 -4.35 24.13 8.83
C THR A 40 -5.49 23.15 9.06
N LYS A 41 -5.22 21.84 8.97
CA LYS A 41 -6.20 20.74 9.00
C LYS A 41 -7.24 20.80 7.88
N GLU A 42 -7.00 21.62 6.86
CA GLU A 42 -7.85 21.71 5.67
C GLU A 42 -7.61 20.51 4.73
N PRO A 43 -8.64 20.05 4.01
CA PRO A 43 -8.50 18.98 3.03
C PRO A 43 -7.61 19.39 1.85
N ILE A 44 -6.80 18.45 1.35
CA ILE A 44 -5.93 18.68 0.19
C ILE A 44 -6.53 17.99 -1.03
N GLU A 45 -6.95 18.80 -2.01
CA GLU A 45 -7.42 18.32 -3.32
C GLU A 45 -6.25 18.00 -4.26
N GLY A 46 -6.40 16.91 -5.02
CA GLY A 46 -5.48 16.51 -6.08
C GLY A 46 -4.09 16.14 -5.57
N ALA A 47 -3.99 15.60 -4.35
CA ALA A 47 -2.82 14.83 -3.93
C ALA A 47 -2.87 13.50 -4.69
N VAL A 48 -1.73 13.05 -5.20
CA VAL A 48 -1.61 11.71 -5.78
C VAL A 48 -1.36 10.73 -4.66
N ILE A 49 -2.15 9.67 -4.64
CA ILE A 49 -1.97 8.54 -3.75
C ILE A 49 -1.66 7.33 -4.62
N VAL A 50 -0.58 6.64 -4.32
CA VAL A 50 -0.22 5.35 -4.94
C VAL A 50 -0.36 4.27 -3.88
N VAL A 51 -1.00 3.16 -4.22
CA VAL A 51 -0.96 1.91 -3.45
C VAL A 51 -0.10 0.91 -4.20
N LEU A 52 0.86 0.32 -3.50
CA LEU A 52 1.71 -0.76 -3.97
C LEU A 52 1.28 -2.05 -3.32
N TYR A 53 0.76 -2.97 -4.11
CA TYR A 53 0.40 -4.28 -3.62
C TYR A 53 1.64 -5.17 -3.63
N MET A 54 2.14 -5.50 -2.43
CA MET A 54 3.39 -6.25 -2.29
C MET A 54 3.11 -7.72 -2.06
N LYS A 55 3.95 -8.59 -2.62
CA LYS A 55 3.99 -10.01 -2.27
C LYS A 55 5.38 -10.41 -1.82
N TRP A 56 5.47 -11.50 -1.06
CA TRP A 56 6.73 -12.15 -0.74
C TRP A 56 6.89 -13.36 -1.65
N GLU A 57 7.96 -13.39 -2.42
CA GLU A 57 8.34 -14.54 -3.23
C GLU A 57 9.32 -15.41 -2.42
N PHE A 58 9.03 -16.70 -2.32
CA PHE A 58 9.96 -17.66 -1.74
C PHE A 58 11.09 -17.88 -2.75
N GLY A 59 12.23 -17.24 -2.50
CA GLY A 59 13.36 -17.19 -3.43
C GLY A 59 14.32 -18.38 -3.34
N GLY A 60 15.31 -18.37 -4.23
CA GLY A 60 16.37 -19.38 -4.35
C GLY A 60 17.46 -19.28 -3.26
N PRO A 61 18.73 -19.63 -3.54
CA PRO A 61 19.80 -19.75 -2.52
C PRO A 61 20.06 -18.50 -1.66
N GLY A 62 19.61 -17.32 -2.11
CA GLY A 62 19.70 -16.05 -1.37
C GLY A 62 18.53 -15.75 -0.43
N GLY A 63 17.54 -16.64 -0.33
CA GLY A 63 16.31 -16.41 0.44
C GLY A 63 15.22 -15.71 -0.38
N GLY A 64 14.07 -15.47 0.26
CA GLY A 64 12.94 -14.78 -0.36
C GLY A 64 13.06 -13.25 -0.33
N SER A 65 12.22 -12.61 -1.14
CA SER A 65 12.17 -11.14 -1.29
C SER A 65 10.74 -10.64 -1.30
N THR A 66 10.52 -9.43 -0.76
CA THR A 66 9.28 -8.69 -0.98
C THR A 66 9.41 -7.91 -2.29
N VAL A 67 8.44 -8.06 -3.19
CA VAL A 67 8.40 -7.36 -4.46
C VAL A 67 7.02 -6.71 -4.69
N PRO A 68 6.95 -5.55 -5.34
CA PRO A 68 5.68 -5.00 -5.80
C PRO A 68 5.15 -5.86 -6.95
N MET A 69 3.88 -6.26 -6.89
CA MET A 69 3.26 -7.04 -7.96
C MET A 69 2.24 -6.26 -8.79
N ASP A 70 1.66 -5.22 -8.21
CA ASP A 70 0.79 -4.28 -8.90
C ASP A 70 0.84 -2.94 -8.16
N ALA A 71 0.53 -1.86 -8.89
CA ALA A 71 0.33 -0.55 -8.33
C ALA A 71 -0.94 0.07 -8.89
N LYS A 72 -1.62 0.85 -8.06
CA LYS A 72 -2.75 1.68 -8.48
C LYS A 72 -2.54 3.07 -7.94
N GLU A 73 -3.05 4.05 -8.65
CA GLU A 73 -3.02 5.45 -8.22
C GLU A 73 -4.40 6.09 -8.30
N THR A 74 -4.60 7.12 -7.50
CA THR A 74 -5.79 7.97 -7.52
C THR A 74 -5.45 9.38 -7.07
N LEU A 75 -6.39 10.30 -7.25
CA LEU A 75 -6.31 11.66 -6.73
C LEU A 75 -7.26 11.83 -5.56
N SER A 76 -6.85 12.58 -4.56
CA SER A 76 -7.78 13.07 -3.54
C SER A 76 -8.77 14.06 -4.16
N ASP A 77 -10.03 13.98 -3.73
CA ASP A 77 -11.08 14.88 -4.18
C ASP A 77 -11.05 16.23 -3.44
N LYS A 78 -12.03 17.11 -3.71
CA LYS A 78 -12.19 18.41 -3.06
C LYS A 78 -12.32 18.37 -1.53
N ASN A 79 -12.72 17.22 -0.96
CA ASN A 79 -12.80 16.99 0.48
C ASN A 79 -11.52 16.32 1.01
N GLY A 80 -10.50 16.15 0.16
CA GLY A 80 -9.27 15.43 0.45
C GLY A 80 -9.47 13.92 0.48
N ASP A 81 -10.66 13.41 0.18
CA ASP A 81 -10.98 12.00 0.31
C ASP A 81 -10.40 11.21 -0.88
N PHE A 82 -9.95 9.99 -0.62
CA PHE A 82 -9.51 9.06 -1.65
C PHE A 82 -10.08 7.65 -1.41
N TYR A 83 -10.09 6.85 -2.49
CA TYR A 83 -10.63 5.51 -2.48
C TYR A 83 -9.85 4.59 -3.41
N PHE A 84 -9.51 3.41 -2.88
CA PHE A 84 -9.13 2.25 -3.69
C PHE A 84 -10.13 1.12 -3.44
N PRO A 85 -10.67 0.49 -4.50
CA PRO A 85 -11.50 -0.69 -4.33
C PRO A 85 -10.69 -1.85 -3.75
N SER A 86 -11.39 -2.87 -3.25
CA SER A 86 -10.76 -4.14 -2.89
C SER A 86 -9.97 -4.70 -4.08
N TYR A 87 -8.83 -5.29 -3.79
CA TYR A 87 -7.95 -5.81 -4.82
C TYR A 87 -7.68 -7.29 -4.61
N GLU A 88 -7.93 -8.06 -5.66
CA GLU A 88 -7.82 -9.51 -5.63
C GLU A 88 -7.11 -10.01 -6.87
N THR A 89 -6.12 -10.88 -6.68
CA THR A 89 -5.38 -11.47 -7.81
C THR A 89 -4.73 -12.80 -7.44
N MET A 90 -4.26 -13.53 -8.43
CA MET A 90 -3.43 -14.71 -8.24
C MET A 90 -1.95 -14.31 -8.21
N ILE A 91 -1.20 -14.77 -7.20
CA ILE A 91 0.22 -14.38 -7.01
C ILE A 91 1.23 -15.44 -7.40
N GLY A 92 0.75 -16.55 -7.95
CA GLY A 92 1.57 -17.68 -8.40
C GLY A 92 2.03 -18.59 -7.25
N PRO A 93 2.50 -19.81 -7.55
CA PRO A 93 3.03 -20.71 -6.54
C PRO A 93 4.29 -20.11 -5.90
N LEU A 94 4.62 -20.56 -4.68
CA LEU A 94 5.81 -20.07 -3.94
C LEU A 94 5.79 -18.55 -3.73
N SER A 95 4.59 -17.99 -3.53
CA SER A 95 4.40 -16.62 -3.06
C SER A 95 3.50 -16.61 -1.83
N ARG A 96 3.55 -15.53 -1.07
CA ARG A 96 2.53 -15.21 -0.07
C ARG A 96 2.26 -13.72 -0.08
N GLU A 97 1.05 -13.38 0.32
CA GLU A 97 0.64 -11.99 0.50
C GLU A 97 1.57 -11.24 1.46
N ARG A 98 1.81 -9.97 1.15
CA ARG A 98 2.44 -8.98 2.04
C ARG A 98 1.57 -7.73 2.12
N VAL A 99 2.04 -6.78 2.91
CA VAL A 99 1.32 -5.53 3.16
C VAL A 99 1.22 -4.71 1.87
N ALA A 100 0.14 -3.95 1.73
CA ALA A 100 0.05 -2.85 0.80
C ALA A 100 0.84 -1.66 1.37
N GLU A 101 1.67 -1.05 0.54
CA GLU A 101 2.44 0.15 0.88
C GLU A 101 1.84 1.35 0.15
N PHE A 102 2.04 2.56 0.68
CA PHE A 102 1.41 3.77 0.16
C PHE A 102 2.43 4.87 -0.08
N ILE A 103 2.19 5.67 -1.12
CA ILE A 103 2.91 6.92 -1.36
C ILE A 103 1.87 8.02 -1.49
N PHE A 104 2.00 9.06 -0.67
CA PHE A 104 1.18 10.27 -0.74
C PHE A 104 2.06 11.43 -1.19
N PHE A 105 1.67 12.11 -2.26
CA PHE A 105 2.45 13.22 -2.79
C PHE A 105 1.60 14.34 -3.38
N LYS A 106 1.98 15.57 -3.03
CA LYS A 106 1.45 16.81 -3.59
C LYS A 106 2.60 17.83 -3.67
N PRO A 107 2.84 18.47 -4.82
CA PRO A 107 3.78 19.58 -4.93
C PRO A 107 3.55 20.64 -3.85
N GLY A 108 4.62 21.12 -3.23
CA GLY A 108 4.55 22.01 -2.07
C GLY A 108 4.36 21.33 -0.70
N TYR A 109 4.27 19.99 -0.66
CA TYR A 109 4.21 19.19 0.56
C TYR A 109 5.34 18.16 0.60
N LYS A 110 5.70 17.71 1.82
CA LYS A 110 6.56 16.55 2.03
C LYS A 110 5.80 15.28 1.63
N SER A 111 6.43 14.42 0.84
CA SER A 111 5.87 13.09 0.55
C SER A 111 5.79 12.25 1.82
N VAL A 112 4.75 11.44 1.93
CA VAL A 112 4.60 10.47 3.01
C VAL A 112 4.61 9.07 2.38
N THR A 113 5.59 8.25 2.78
CA THR A 113 5.67 6.82 2.41
C THR A 113 5.41 5.90 3.61
N TYR A 114 5.24 6.48 4.79
CA TYR A 114 4.89 5.81 6.03
C TYR A 114 4.15 6.82 6.92
N ILE A 115 2.98 6.46 7.43
CA ILE A 115 2.21 7.41 8.24
C ILE A 115 2.80 7.47 9.65
N GLU A 116 3.49 8.57 9.94
CA GLU A 116 4.20 8.75 11.21
C GLU A 116 3.29 8.70 12.45
N GLY A 117 3.88 8.32 13.58
CA GLY A 117 3.23 8.31 14.88
C GLY A 117 2.26 7.15 15.12
N LYS A 118 2.14 6.21 14.17
CA LYS A 118 1.23 5.06 14.26
C LYS A 118 2.00 3.77 14.50
N LYS A 119 1.54 2.99 15.48
CA LYS A 119 2.11 1.67 15.78
C LYS A 119 1.52 0.55 14.94
N ILE A 120 0.56 0.85 14.06
CA ILE A 120 -0.11 -0.13 13.20
C ILE A 120 0.30 0.09 11.73
N PRO A 121 0.30 -0.95 10.88
CA PRO A 121 0.58 -0.79 9.46
C PRO A 121 -0.42 0.12 8.75
N ASP A 122 0.05 0.88 7.77
CA ASP A 122 -0.77 1.83 6.99
C ASP A 122 -1.94 1.13 6.28
N GLU A 123 -1.72 -0.08 5.76
CA GLU A 123 -2.78 -0.94 5.20
C GLU A 123 -3.95 -1.10 6.16
N ILE A 124 -3.67 -1.44 7.43
CA ILE A 124 -4.70 -1.68 8.43
C ILE A 124 -5.36 -0.35 8.83
N TYR A 125 -4.59 0.73 8.88
CA TYR A 125 -5.09 2.06 9.21
C TYR A 125 -6.06 2.61 8.15
N LEU A 126 -5.83 2.29 6.87
CA LEU A 126 -6.61 2.76 5.73
C LEU A 126 -7.71 1.77 5.31
N ALA A 127 -7.67 0.53 5.79
CA ALA A 127 -8.71 -0.49 5.60
C ALA A 127 -9.94 -0.23 6.48
N ILE A 128 -10.58 0.93 6.31
CA ILE A 128 -11.73 1.38 7.11
C ILE A 128 -12.94 1.69 6.23
N LYS A 129 -14.12 1.66 6.85
CA LYS A 129 -15.37 2.05 6.18
C LYS A 129 -15.40 3.56 5.92
N LYS A 130 -16.08 3.98 4.85
CA LYS A 130 -16.17 5.39 4.42
C LYS A 130 -16.64 6.31 5.54
N GLU A 131 -17.65 5.89 6.29
CA GLU A 131 -18.24 6.65 7.38
C GLU A 131 -17.34 6.83 8.60
N MET A 132 -16.21 6.11 8.66
CA MET A 132 -15.23 6.20 9.75
C MET A 132 -14.08 7.16 9.44
N VAL A 133 -13.90 7.57 8.18
CA VAL A 133 -12.83 8.50 7.78
C VAL A 133 -12.98 9.83 8.54
N GLY A 134 -11.92 10.21 9.26
CA GLY A 134 -11.86 11.42 10.08
C GLY A 134 -12.60 11.33 11.43
N LYS A 135 -13.23 10.20 11.76
CA LYS A 135 -13.86 10.00 13.06
C LYS A 135 -12.91 9.33 14.03
N ASP A 136 -13.04 9.66 15.30
CA ASP A 136 -12.33 8.95 16.36
C ASP A 136 -12.78 7.49 16.42
N GLY A 137 -11.80 6.60 16.52
CA GLY A 137 -12.03 5.17 16.68
C GLY A 137 -10.82 4.47 17.27
N GLU A 138 -10.97 3.15 17.42
CA GLU A 138 -9.91 2.27 17.92
C GLU A 138 -9.65 1.17 16.89
N ILE A 139 -8.39 0.99 16.53
CA ILE A 139 -7.92 -0.13 15.70
C ILE A 139 -7.01 -0.99 16.55
N LYS A 140 -7.28 -2.30 16.56
CA LYS A 140 -6.46 -3.32 17.20
C LYS A 140 -5.87 -4.21 16.12
N HIS A 141 -4.56 -4.43 16.18
CA HIS A 141 -3.83 -5.29 15.25
C HIS A 141 -2.81 -6.10 16.03
N THR A 142 -2.76 -7.41 15.78
CA THR A 142 -1.71 -8.27 16.34
C THR A 142 -0.61 -8.42 15.29
N ASP A 143 0.62 -8.08 15.65
CA ASP A 143 1.75 -8.24 14.74
C ASP A 143 2.22 -9.71 14.62
N ARG A 144 3.30 -9.92 13.87
CA ARG A 144 3.85 -11.27 13.61
C ARG A 144 4.54 -11.89 14.82
N TRP A 145 4.71 -11.15 15.91
CA TRP A 145 5.32 -11.56 17.17
C TRP A 145 4.27 -11.62 18.30
N ASP A 146 2.99 -11.65 17.94
CA ASP A 146 1.84 -11.70 18.85
C ASP A 146 1.71 -10.47 19.77
N HIS A 147 2.33 -9.34 19.42
CA HIS A 147 2.12 -8.09 20.15
C HIS A 147 0.81 -7.44 19.71
N LEU A 148 -0.04 -7.12 20.68
CA LEU A 148 -1.23 -6.32 20.45
C LEU A 148 -0.86 -4.84 20.30
N LEU A 149 -1.05 -4.32 19.09
CA LEU A 149 -0.87 -2.93 18.72
C LEU A 149 -2.24 -2.27 18.68
N THR A 150 -2.37 -1.14 19.37
CA THR A 150 -3.62 -0.38 19.42
C THR A 150 -3.37 1.05 18.95
N TYR A 151 -4.20 1.51 18.04
CA TYR A 151 -4.32 2.92 17.66
C TYR A 151 -5.65 3.47 18.18
N LYS A 152 -5.62 4.69 18.74
CA LYS A 152 -6.81 5.45 19.16
C LYS A 152 -6.70 6.86 18.63
N GLY A 153 -7.75 7.34 17.97
CA GLY A 153 -7.81 8.68 17.38
C GLY A 153 -8.52 8.70 16.03
N PRO A 154 -8.34 9.77 15.25
CA PRO A 154 -9.02 9.93 13.97
C PRO A 154 -8.56 8.86 12.96
N LEU A 155 -9.50 8.13 12.38
CA LEU A 155 -9.22 7.04 11.45
C LEU A 155 -9.06 7.53 10.00
N GLY A 156 -8.16 6.90 9.24
CA GLY A 156 -7.94 7.18 7.82
C GLY A 156 -7.49 8.59 7.47
N VAL A 157 -6.92 9.36 8.41
CA VAL A 157 -6.37 10.71 8.15
C VAL A 157 -4.87 10.63 7.89
N VAL A 158 -4.45 11.23 6.78
CA VAL A 158 -3.05 11.38 6.39
C VAL A 158 -2.73 12.87 6.35
N GLU A 159 -1.79 13.29 7.20
CA GLU A 159 -1.40 14.68 7.30
C GLU A 159 -0.14 14.92 6.45
N LEU A 160 -0.20 15.89 5.54
CA LEU A 160 0.94 16.32 4.77
C LEU A 160 1.49 17.63 5.33
N GLN A 161 2.78 17.64 5.67
CA GLN A 161 3.49 18.85 6.08
C GLN A 161 3.90 19.64 4.84
N LYS A 162 3.79 20.97 4.87
CA LYS A 162 4.29 21.81 3.79
C LYS A 162 5.81 21.68 3.64
N ALA A 163 6.27 21.71 2.39
CA ALA A 163 7.66 21.87 2.04
C ALA A 163 7.87 23.33 1.62
N ILE A 164 8.46 24.13 2.50
CA ILE A 164 8.52 25.59 2.36
C ILE A 164 9.71 25.97 1.49
N THR A 165 10.87 25.45 1.84
CA THR A 165 12.13 25.78 1.14
C THR A 165 12.28 24.94 -0.13
N ARG A 166 13.04 25.44 -1.10
CA ARG A 166 13.39 24.68 -2.31
C ARG A 166 14.05 23.34 -1.97
N GLU A 167 14.92 23.32 -0.95
CA GLU A 167 15.61 22.10 -0.54
C GLU A 167 14.66 21.07 0.07
N GLU A 168 13.71 21.51 0.91
CA GLU A 168 12.65 20.63 1.41
C GLU A 168 11.80 20.07 0.27
N LYS A 169 11.43 20.90 -0.71
CA LYS A 169 10.66 20.44 -1.88
C LYS A 169 11.42 19.40 -2.70
N LEU A 170 12.73 19.60 -2.90
CA LEU A 170 13.57 18.61 -3.59
C LEU A 170 13.65 17.28 -2.83
N ARG A 171 13.81 17.32 -1.51
CA ARG A 171 13.82 16.11 -0.66
C ARG A 171 12.45 15.44 -0.56
N ALA A 172 11.39 16.20 -0.79
CA ALA A 172 10.01 15.74 -0.76
C ALA A 172 9.57 15.04 -2.05
N ILE A 173 10.34 15.12 -3.15
CA ILE A 173 10.01 14.39 -4.37
C ILE A 173 10.28 12.90 -4.13
N PRO A 174 9.25 12.04 -4.11
CA PRO A 174 9.44 10.61 -3.96
C PRO A 174 10.07 10.03 -5.24
N SER A 175 10.88 8.97 -5.07
CA SER A 175 11.32 8.17 -6.20
C SER A 175 10.20 7.23 -6.66
N PRO A 176 10.05 6.99 -7.97
CA PRO A 176 9.17 5.95 -8.46
C PRO A 176 9.49 4.57 -7.87
N PRO A 177 8.47 3.75 -7.61
CA PRO A 177 8.67 2.35 -7.32
C PRO A 177 9.46 1.68 -8.46
N THR A 178 10.39 0.79 -8.12
CA THR A 178 11.17 0.03 -9.11
C THR A 178 10.24 -0.71 -10.07
N ASP A 179 10.56 -0.68 -11.35
CA ASP A 179 9.79 -1.30 -12.46
C ASP A 179 8.45 -0.63 -12.82
N TYR A 180 8.10 0.50 -12.19
CA TYR A 180 6.92 1.30 -12.58
C TYR A 180 7.32 2.55 -13.36
N THR A 181 6.61 2.79 -14.46
CA THR A 181 6.83 3.92 -15.36
C THR A 181 5.55 4.75 -15.52
N SER A 182 5.59 5.78 -16.38
CA SER A 182 4.39 6.56 -16.71
C SER A 182 3.28 5.75 -17.37
N LYS A 183 3.55 4.52 -17.83
CA LYS A 183 2.53 3.61 -18.35
C LYS A 183 1.64 3.07 -17.24
N GLU A 184 2.24 2.71 -16.10
CA GLU A 184 1.55 2.12 -14.96
C GLU A 184 1.06 3.18 -13.97
N LEU A 185 1.85 4.24 -13.76
CA LEU A 185 1.58 5.33 -12.81
C LEU A 185 1.63 6.73 -13.48
N PRO A 186 0.77 7.00 -14.48
CA PRO A 186 0.83 8.22 -15.27
C PRO A 186 0.70 9.51 -14.46
N LEU A 187 -0.20 9.57 -13.47
CA LEU A 187 -0.44 10.74 -12.64
C LEU A 187 0.75 11.01 -11.72
N PHE A 188 1.25 9.95 -11.07
CA PHE A 188 2.39 10.05 -10.17
C PHE A 188 3.67 10.47 -10.90
N ILE A 189 3.99 9.81 -12.01
CA ILE A 189 5.18 10.16 -12.81
C ILE A 189 5.07 11.56 -13.40
N LYS A 190 3.86 11.97 -13.83
CA LYS A 190 3.62 13.33 -14.31
C LYS A 190 3.91 14.36 -13.22
N ILE A 191 3.33 14.19 -12.03
CA ILE A 191 3.41 15.21 -10.98
C ILE A 191 4.82 15.36 -10.40
N ILE A 192 5.60 14.26 -10.28
CA ILE A 192 7.01 14.33 -9.84
C ILE A 192 7.88 15.01 -10.89
N ASN A 193 7.62 14.77 -12.18
CA ASN A 193 8.36 15.40 -13.27
C ASN A 193 8.04 16.90 -13.36
N GLU A 194 6.77 17.27 -13.23
CA GLU A 194 6.35 18.67 -13.20
C GLU A 194 7.00 19.42 -12.03
N GLU A 195 6.98 18.86 -10.82
CA GLU A 195 7.64 19.50 -9.66
C GLU A 195 9.17 19.54 -9.83
N GLY A 196 9.79 18.47 -10.30
CA GLY A 196 11.22 18.44 -10.58
C GLY A 196 11.63 19.53 -11.57
N ASN A 197 10.88 19.68 -12.68
CA ASN A 197 11.10 20.73 -13.67
C ASN A 197 10.91 22.13 -13.08
N ASN A 198 9.86 22.34 -12.27
CA ASN A 198 9.61 23.61 -11.58
C ASN A 198 10.75 23.99 -10.61
N LEU A 199 11.41 22.99 -10.03
CA LEU A 199 12.57 23.19 -9.14
C LEU A 199 13.90 23.25 -9.91
N GLY A 200 13.89 23.14 -11.23
CA GLY A 200 15.07 23.25 -12.11
C GLY A 200 15.90 21.96 -12.23
N LEU A 201 15.32 20.79 -11.90
CA LEU A 201 15.94 19.52 -12.22
C LEU A 201 15.85 19.26 -13.73
N LYS A 202 16.91 18.66 -14.28
CA LYS A 202 16.95 18.24 -15.69
C LYS A 202 16.82 16.72 -15.77
N GLY A 203 16.01 16.26 -16.72
CA GLY A 203 15.64 14.85 -16.81
C GLY A 203 14.38 14.56 -16.00
N GLY A 204 13.67 13.51 -16.40
CA GLY A 204 12.43 13.08 -15.76
C GLY A 204 12.33 11.57 -15.82
N TYR A 205 11.50 11.04 -14.93
CA TYR A 205 11.13 9.64 -14.94
C TYR A 205 10.29 9.34 -16.18
N LYS A 206 10.51 8.16 -16.75
CA LYS A 206 9.76 7.68 -17.92
C LYS A 206 8.52 6.94 -17.49
#